data_AF-S7XRV5-F1
#
_entry.id   AF-S7XRV5-F1
#
_cell.length_a   1.000
_cell.length_b   1.000
_cell.length_c   1.000
_cell.angle_alpha   90.00
_cell.angle_beta   90.00
_cell.angle_gamma   90.00
#
_symmetry.space_group_name_H-M   'P 1'
#
loop_
_entity.id
_entity.type
_entity.pdbx_description
1 polymer ?
#
loop_
_entity_poly.entity_id
_entity_poly.type
_entity_poly.pdbx_seq_one_letter_code
_entity_poly.pdbx_strand_id
1 'polypeptide(L)'
;MKSLSECIENEDFKAILQFQQLDNNIKTQQLNTLSSEEKIKYLQILIKLLKRGEDIFNNIKELILQSGDIFLNKEFRKEINNCCNILKRYSINYNKLIYLKGKIDSLEFKKRNKKQPNHIEEK
;
A
#
# COMPACT_ATOMS: atom_id res chain seq x y z
N MET A 1 -2.27 25.38 -7.15
CA MET A 1 -2.37 23.96 -6.77
C MET A 1 -3.85 23.69 -6.51
N LYS A 2 -4.47 22.69 -7.15
CA LYS A 2 -5.89 22.36 -6.90
C LYS A 2 -6.10 21.94 -5.44
N SER A 3 -7.28 22.20 -4.88
CA SER A 3 -7.59 21.74 -3.51
C SER A 3 -7.78 20.22 -3.48
N LEU A 4 -7.55 19.58 -2.33
CA LEU A 4 -7.77 18.14 -2.20
C LEU A 4 -9.23 17.75 -2.46
N SER A 5 -10.19 18.57 -2.00
CA SER A 5 -11.62 18.43 -2.30
C SER A 5 -11.90 18.41 -3.81
N GLU A 6 -11.35 19.37 -4.56
CA GLU A 6 -11.51 19.42 -6.02
C GLU A 6 -10.90 18.17 -6.70
N CYS A 7 -9.78 17.68 -6.17
CA CYS A 7 -9.16 16.45 -6.69
C CYS A 7 -10.02 15.21 -6.41
N ILE A 8 -10.67 15.15 -5.24
CA ILE A 8 -11.58 14.07 -4.85
C ILE A 8 -12.83 14.07 -5.74
N GLU A 9 -13.45 15.24 -5.94
CA GLU A 9 -14.67 15.36 -6.77
C GLU A 9 -14.42 14.94 -8.22
N ASN A 10 -13.26 15.29 -8.77
CA ASN A 10 -12.91 14.96 -10.16
C ASN A 10 -12.26 13.58 -10.33
N GLU A 11 -12.09 12.81 -9.25
CA GLU A 11 -11.26 11.59 -9.23
C GLU A 11 -9.87 11.80 -9.89
N ASP A 12 -9.22 12.94 -9.63
CA ASP A 12 -7.90 13.27 -10.20
C ASP A 12 -6.80 12.46 -9.50
N PHE A 13 -6.64 11.21 -9.96
CA PHE A 13 -5.67 10.25 -9.40
C PHE A 13 -4.24 10.79 -9.40
N LYS A 14 -3.86 11.57 -10.42
CA LYS A 14 -2.50 12.11 -10.54
C LYS A 14 -2.25 13.15 -9.45
N ALA A 15 -3.20 14.06 -9.23
CA ALA A 15 -3.10 15.04 -8.15
C ALA A 15 -3.09 14.36 -6.77
N ILE A 16 -3.87 13.29 -6.58
CA ILE A 16 -3.89 12.51 -5.33
C ILE A 16 -2.56 11.81 -5.06
N LEU A 17 -1.88 11.29 -6.09
CA LEU A 17 -0.53 10.75 -5.94
C LEU A 17 0.51 11.84 -5.63
N GLN A 18 0.35 13.03 -6.17
CA GLN A 18 1.21 14.17 -5.81
C GLN A 18 0.99 14.61 -4.36
N PHE A 19 -0.23 14.52 -3.84
CA PHE A 19 -0.55 14.81 -2.43
C PHE A 19 0.25 13.94 -1.46
N GLN A 20 0.59 12.70 -1.85
CA GLN A 20 1.43 11.82 -1.04
C GLN A 20 2.83 12.41 -0.76
N GLN A 21 3.36 13.22 -1.67
CA GLN A 21 4.69 13.81 -1.58
C GLN A 21 4.74 15.05 -0.69
N LEU A 22 3.59 15.54 -0.22
CA LEU A 22 3.53 16.69 0.67
C LEU A 22 4.08 16.36 2.07
N ASP A 23 4.44 17.39 2.81
CA ASP A 23 4.74 17.26 4.24
C ASP A 23 3.51 16.82 5.04
N ASN A 24 3.73 16.02 6.08
CA ASN A 24 2.64 15.48 6.91
C ASN A 24 1.79 16.57 7.58
N ASN A 25 2.39 17.72 7.92
CA ASN A 25 1.65 18.86 8.46
C ASN A 25 0.66 19.42 7.44
N ILE A 26 1.08 19.55 6.17
CA ILE A 26 0.23 20.04 5.08
C ILE A 26 -0.88 19.04 4.79
N LYS A 27 -0.56 17.73 4.77
CA LYS A 27 -1.56 16.68 4.59
C LYS A 27 -2.62 16.75 5.67
N THR A 28 -2.19 16.83 6.93
CA THR A 28 -3.09 16.90 8.08
C THR A 28 -4.04 18.09 7.98
N GLN A 29 -3.52 19.27 7.63
CA GLN A 29 -4.35 20.46 7.43
C GLN A 29 -5.39 20.26 6.33
N GLN A 30 -5.01 19.70 5.17
CA GLN A 30 -5.95 19.47 4.07
C GLN A 30 -6.96 18.37 4.39
N LEU A 31 -6.58 17.33 5.14
CA LEU A 31 -7.50 16.26 5.56
C LEU A 31 -8.53 16.77 6.58
N ASN A 32 -8.13 17.71 7.45
CA ASN A 32 -9.02 18.33 8.44
C ASN A 32 -10.03 19.28 7.82
N THR A 33 -9.76 19.81 6.62
CA THR A 33 -10.74 20.61 5.88
C THR A 33 -11.79 19.79 5.15
N LEU A 34 -11.60 18.47 4.99
CA LEU A 34 -12.56 17.62 4.31
C LEU A 34 -13.77 17.33 5.19
N SER A 35 -14.96 17.39 4.59
CA SER A 35 -16.19 16.85 5.18
C SER A 35 -16.11 15.32 5.34
N SER A 36 -17.00 14.77 6.15
CA SER A 36 -17.09 13.32 6.35
C SER A 36 -17.35 12.56 5.04
N GLU A 37 -18.17 13.10 4.15
CA GLU A 37 -18.45 12.49 2.85
C GLU A 37 -17.21 12.49 1.93
N GLU A 38 -16.48 13.60 1.90
CA GLU A 38 -15.23 13.71 1.14
C GLU A 38 -14.16 12.77 1.69
N LYS A 39 -14.05 12.62 3.01
CA LYS A 39 -13.13 11.65 3.64
C LYS A 39 -13.45 10.21 3.21
N ILE A 40 -14.74 9.85 3.11
CA ILE A 40 -15.17 8.54 2.62
C ILE A 40 -14.82 8.37 1.13
N LYS A 41 -15.17 9.35 0.28
CA LYS A 41 -14.83 9.33 -1.15
C LYS A 41 -13.32 9.24 -1.36
N TYR A 42 -12.54 9.99 -0.59
CA TYR A 42 -11.09 9.95 -0.63
C TYR A 42 -10.56 8.56 -0.26
N LEU A 43 -11.08 7.94 0.80
CA LEU A 43 -10.73 6.56 1.17
C LEU A 43 -11.03 5.58 0.01
N GLN A 44 -12.18 5.70 -0.64
CA GLN A 44 -12.54 4.87 -1.79
C GLN A 44 -11.55 5.04 -2.96
N ILE A 45 -11.12 6.28 -3.24
CA ILE A 45 -10.10 6.56 -4.26
C ILE A 45 -8.75 5.94 -3.87
N LEU A 46 -8.32 6.10 -2.62
CA LEU A 46 -7.09 5.49 -2.11
C LEU A 46 -7.14 3.96 -2.24
N ILE A 47 -8.28 3.33 -1.95
CA ILE A 47 -8.46 1.88 -2.13
C ILE A 47 -8.38 1.48 -3.62
N LYS A 48 -8.95 2.28 -4.53
CA LYS A 48 -8.80 2.06 -5.99
C LYS A 48 -7.32 2.09 -6.39
N LEU A 49 -6.55 3.05 -5.89
CA LEU A 49 -5.11 3.17 -6.15
C LEU A 49 -4.31 2.01 -5.53
N LEU A 50 -4.64 1.62 -4.30
CA LEU A 50 -4.03 0.46 -3.65
C LEU A 50 -4.17 -0.81 -4.48
N LYS A 51 -5.37 -1.06 -5.03
CA LYS A 51 -5.62 -2.23 -5.90
C LYS A 51 -4.81 -2.19 -7.19
N ARG A 52 -4.45 -1.00 -7.67
CA ARG A 52 -3.55 -0.80 -8.83
C ARG A 52 -2.08 -1.03 -8.46
N GLY A 53 -1.76 -1.20 -7.18
CA GLY A 53 -0.40 -1.41 -6.69
C GLY A 53 0.35 -0.14 -6.31
N GLU A 54 -0.33 1.00 -6.25
CA GLU A 54 0.27 2.27 -5.83
C GLU A 54 0.56 2.24 -4.32
N ASP A 55 1.71 2.79 -3.91
CA ASP A 55 2.09 2.90 -2.50
C ASP A 55 1.35 4.06 -1.82
N ILE A 56 0.07 3.87 -1.51
CA ILE A 56 -0.75 4.93 -0.90
C ILE A 56 -0.97 4.72 0.61
N PHE A 57 -0.20 3.80 1.22
CA PHE A 57 -0.41 3.37 2.60
C PHE A 57 -0.33 4.53 3.60
N ASN A 58 0.65 5.42 3.42
CA ASN A 58 0.80 6.61 4.26
C ASN A 58 -0.44 7.51 4.20
N ASN A 59 -1.03 7.72 3.03
CA ASN A 59 -2.23 8.55 2.90
C ASN A 59 -3.43 7.92 3.62
N ILE A 60 -3.59 6.60 3.52
CA ILE A 60 -4.64 5.87 4.27
C ILE A 60 -4.41 6.01 5.78
N LYS A 61 -3.16 5.83 6.24
CA LYS A 61 -2.81 5.95 7.65
C LYS A 61 -3.13 7.35 8.19
N GLU A 62 -2.68 8.40 7.49
CA GLU A 62 -2.97 9.78 7.89
C GLU A 62 -4.47 10.08 7.87
N LEU A 63 -5.20 9.63 6.84
CA LEU A 63 -6.66 9.78 6.80
C LEU A 63 -7.32 9.16 8.03
N ILE A 64 -6.96 7.92 8.40
CA ILE A 64 -7.53 7.24 9.59
C ILE A 64 -7.24 8.03 10.87
N LEU A 65 -6.01 8.52 11.05
CA LEU A 65 -5.62 9.29 12.23
C LEU A 65 -6.43 10.59 12.37
N GLN A 66 -6.72 11.27 11.25
CA GLN A 66 -7.52 12.51 11.23
C GLN A 66 -9.04 12.28 11.12
N SER A 67 -9.48 11.03 11.13
CA SER A 67 -10.88 10.62 10.91
C SER A 67 -11.51 9.96 12.14
N GLY A 68 -11.01 10.27 13.33
CA GLY A 68 -11.54 9.71 14.59
C GLY A 68 -13.04 10.03 14.78
N ASP A 69 -13.48 11.18 14.29
CA ASP A 69 -14.86 11.66 14.29
C ASP A 69 -15.80 10.79 13.43
N ILE A 70 -15.31 10.28 12.30
CA ILE A 70 -16.12 9.50 11.35
C ILE A 70 -16.00 7.99 11.55
N PHE A 71 -15.26 7.53 12.55
CA PHE A 71 -15.07 6.10 12.79
C PHE A 71 -16.38 5.36 13.13
N LEU A 72 -17.39 6.07 13.63
CA LEU A 72 -18.72 5.52 13.89
C LEU A 72 -19.53 5.31 12.59
N ASN A 73 -19.18 6.01 11.51
CA ASN A 73 -19.84 5.86 10.22
C ASN A 73 -19.67 4.43 9.69
N LYS A 74 -20.80 3.79 9.36
CA LYS A 74 -20.85 2.39 8.93
C LYS A 74 -20.16 2.18 7.58
N GLU A 75 -20.30 3.13 6.67
CA GLU A 75 -19.68 3.07 5.34
C GLU A 75 -18.17 3.22 5.43
N PHE A 76 -17.68 4.18 6.22
CA PHE A 76 -16.25 4.35 6.45
C PHE A 76 -15.61 3.07 7.00
N ARG A 77 -16.22 2.44 8.03
CA ARG A 77 -15.74 1.17 8.58
C ARG A 77 -15.76 0.03 7.56
N LYS A 78 -16.77 -0.03 6.69
CA LYS A 78 -16.85 -1.02 5.61
C LYS A 78 -15.66 -0.86 4.66
N GLU A 79 -15.33 0.36 4.26
CA GLU A 79 -14.19 0.62 3.37
C GLU A 79 -12.84 0.38 4.05
N ILE A 80 -12.69 0.70 5.33
CA ILE A 80 -11.49 0.32 6.10
C ILE A 80 -11.31 -1.20 6.14
N ASN A 81 -12.37 -1.96 6.40
CA ASN A 81 -12.31 -3.43 6.38
C ASN A 81 -11.93 -3.97 4.99
N ASN A 82 -12.45 -3.36 3.92
CA ASN A 82 -12.08 -3.68 2.55
C ASN A 82 -10.58 -3.43 2.31
N CYS A 83 -10.07 -2.28 2.73
CA CYS A 83 -8.64 -1.95 2.71
C CYS A 83 -7.80 -2.99 3.46
N CYS A 84 -8.17 -3.34 4.70
CA CYS A 84 -7.46 -4.36 5.49
C CYS A 84 -7.41 -5.71 4.78
N ASN A 85 -8.51 -6.14 4.14
CA ASN A 85 -8.55 -7.40 3.40
C ASN A 85 -7.62 -7.40 2.18
N ILE A 86 -7.50 -6.26 1.50
CA ILE A 86 -6.56 -6.09 0.38
C ILE A 86 -5.11 -6.19 0.89
N LEU A 87 -4.77 -5.47 1.96
CA LEU A 87 -3.44 -5.49 2.56
C LEU A 87 -3.05 -6.89 3.07
N LYS A 88 -3.98 -7.61 3.71
CA LYS A 88 -3.78 -9.01 4.11
C LYS A 88 -3.43 -9.92 2.92
N ARG A 89 -4.12 -9.75 1.79
CA ARG A 89 -3.81 -10.51 0.56
C ARG A 89 -2.41 -10.18 0.04
N TYR A 90 -2.01 -8.92 0.03
CA TYR A 90 -0.64 -8.54 -0.34
C TYR A 90 0.41 -9.17 0.58
N SER A 91 0.20 -9.17 1.90
CA SER A 91 1.10 -9.83 2.86
C SER A 91 1.22 -11.34 2.62
N ILE A 92 0.10 -12.04 2.37
CA ILE A 92 0.11 -13.47 2.05
C ILE A 92 0.90 -13.74 0.76
N ASN A 93 0.69 -12.91 -0.27
CA ASN A 93 1.41 -13.04 -1.53
C ASN A 93 2.91 -12.76 -1.37
N TYR A 94 3.28 -11.79 -0.54
CA TYR A 94 4.67 -11.51 -0.20
C TYR A 94 5.35 -12.74 0.43
N ASN A 95 4.70 -13.40 1.41
CA ASN A 95 5.25 -14.60 2.02
C ASN A 95 5.48 -15.74 1.01
N LYS A 96 4.57 -15.90 0.04
CA LYS A 96 4.74 -16.87 -1.07
C LYS A 96 5.94 -16.52 -1.94
N LEU A 97 6.15 -15.23 -2.25
CA LEU A 97 7.31 -14.77 -3.03
C LEU A 97 8.63 -15.04 -2.31
N ILE A 98 8.70 -14.79 -0.99
CA ILE A 98 9.88 -15.09 -0.17
C ILE A 98 10.19 -16.58 -0.19
N TYR A 99 9.18 -17.44 -0.05
CA TYR A 99 9.35 -18.89 -0.17
C TYR A 99 9.93 -19.30 -1.53
N LEU A 100 9.38 -18.77 -2.62
CA LEU A 100 9.85 -19.06 -3.98
C LEU A 100 11.30 -18.60 -4.18
N LYS A 101 11.65 -17.39 -3.71
CA LYS A 101 13.03 -16.89 -3.75
C LYS A 101 13.99 -17.84 -3.02
N GLY A 102 13.66 -18.27 -1.81
CA GLY A 102 14.48 -19.24 -1.08
C GLY A 102 14.65 -20.59 -1.78
N LYS A 103 13.62 -21.06 -2.52
CA LYS A 103 13.74 -22.26 -3.36
C LYS A 103 14.67 -22.05 -4.55
N ILE A 104 14.57 -20.90 -5.22
CA ILE A 104 15.46 -20.54 -6.33
C ILE A 104 16.91 -20.49 -5.82
N ASP A 105 17.17 -19.76 -4.74
CA ASP A 105 18.51 -19.64 -4.13
C ASP A 105 19.10 -21.02 -3.79
N SER A 106 18.29 -21.93 -3.23
CA SER A 106 18.70 -23.31 -2.93
C SER A 106 19.05 -24.11 -4.19
N LEU A 107 18.26 -23.98 -5.26
CA LEU A 107 18.52 -24.65 -6.53
C LEU A 107 19.78 -24.12 -7.21
N GLU A 108 20.03 -22.82 -7.15
CA GLU A 108 21.26 -22.21 -7.66
C GLU A 108 22.50 -22.69 -6.90
N PHE A 109 22.42 -22.72 -5.56
CA PHE A 109 23.50 -23.26 -4.72
C PHE A 109 23.83 -24.71 -5.08
N LYS A 110 22.80 -25.56 -5.23
CA LYS A 110 22.99 -26.96 -5.66
C LYS A 110 23.63 -27.06 -7.05
N LYS A 111 23.27 -26.20 -8.01
CA LYS A 111 23.89 -26.18 -9.34
C LYS A 111 25.37 -25.77 -9.29
N ARG A 112 25.73 -24.80 -8.44
CA ARG A 112 27.13 -24.36 -8.27
C ARG A 112 27.98 -25.48 -7.66
N ASN A 113 27.49 -26.17 -6.64
CA ASN A 113 28.24 -27.24 -5.99
C ASN A 113 28.31 -28.54 -6.80
N LYS A 114 27.36 -28.80 -7.70
CA LYS A 114 27.48 -29.90 -8.68
C LYS A 114 28.51 -29.64 -9.78
N LYS A 115 28.93 -28.39 -9.99
CA LYS A 115 29.95 -28.01 -10.99
C LYS A 115 31.38 -28.04 -10.45
N GLN A 116 31.58 -28.25 -9.15
CA GLN A 116 32.89 -28.59 -8.58
C GLN A 116 32.91 -30.09 -8.28
N PRO A 117 33.33 -30.96 -9.23
CA PRO A 117 33.74 -32.29 -8.84
C PRO A 117 34.97 -32.15 -7.93
N ASN A 118 34.93 -32.84 -6.79
CA ASN A 118 36.07 -33.03 -5.92
C ASN A 118 37.25 -33.57 -6.74
N HIS A 119 38.22 -32.70 -7.07
CA HIS A 119 39.59 -33.12 -7.30
C HIS A 119 40.20 -33.37 -5.92
N ILE A 120 39.86 -34.52 -5.34
CA ILE A 120 40.72 -35.16 -4.34
C ILE A 120 41.54 -36.15 -5.18
N GLU A 121 42.70 -35.70 -5.62
CA GLU A 121 43.73 -36.62 -6.12
C GLU A 121 44.25 -37.39 -4.89
N GLU A 122 43.81 -38.64 -4.75
CA GLU A 122 44.56 -39.65 -4.01
C GLU A 122 45.79 -40.03 -4.84
N LYS A 123 46.98 -39.55 -4.41
CA LYS A 123 48.20 -40.35 -4.21
C LYS A 123 49.40 -39.47 -3.86
#